data_AF-A0A7U9QX51-F1
#
_entry.id   AF-A0A7U9QX51-F1
#
_cell.length_a   1.000
_cell.length_b   1.000
_cell.length_c   1.000
_cell.angle_alpha   90.00
_cell.angle_beta   90.00
_cell.angle_gamma   90.00
#
_symmetry.space_group_name_H-M   'P 1'
#
loop_
_entity.id
_entity.type
_entity.pdbx_description
1 polymer ?
#
loop_
_entity_poly.entity_id
_entity_poly.type
_entity_poly.pdbx_seq_one_letter_code
_entity_poly.pdbx_strand_id
1 'polypeptide(L)'
;MRRANGTGHVFKMKEKGRRNPWRVRITVGWEMNEATGKSKQIIKTLGYYPSRQKAEAALNEYLDDPYNIGNKDMTFDELYKEWSEYYFVRGIVCPHNYVCLSLYASDL
;
A
#
# COMPACT_ATOMS: atom_id res chain seq x y z
N MET A 1 8.14 -4.86 -27.55
CA MET A 1 6.87 -4.11 -27.58
C MET A 1 6.86 -3.04 -26.49
N ARG A 2 6.28 -1.88 -26.79
CA ARG A 2 6.10 -0.76 -25.84
C ARG A 2 4.80 -0.99 -25.05
N ARG A 3 4.80 -0.69 -23.75
CA ARG A 3 3.62 -0.81 -22.87
C ARG A 3 2.54 0.21 -23.23
N ALA A 4 1.30 -0.08 -22.82
CA ALA A 4 0.19 0.87 -22.86
C ALA A 4 0.45 2.07 -21.93
N ASN A 5 -0.21 3.20 -22.19
CA ASN A 5 -0.09 4.38 -21.36
C ASN A 5 -0.81 4.16 -20.01
N GLY A 6 -0.30 4.75 -18.93
CA GLY A 6 -0.96 4.73 -17.61
C GLY A 6 -0.73 3.49 -16.74
N THR A 7 -0.23 2.37 -17.29
CA THR A 7 -0.05 1.11 -16.53
C THR A 7 1.10 1.12 -15.52
N GLY A 8 1.95 2.15 -15.51
CA GLY A 8 3.16 2.20 -14.69
C GLY A 8 4.42 1.70 -15.41
N HIS A 9 5.50 1.54 -14.65
CA HIS A 9 6.84 1.36 -15.21
C HIS A 9 7.67 0.33 -14.43
N VAL A 10 8.29 -0.60 -15.17
CA VAL A 10 9.21 -1.61 -14.66
C VAL A 10 10.58 -1.38 -15.26
N PHE A 11 11.61 -1.27 -14.43
CA PHE A 11 12.98 -1.09 -14.90
C PHE A 11 14.02 -1.75 -14.00
N LYS A 12 15.16 -2.07 -14.59
CA LYS A 12 16.31 -2.60 -13.88
C LYS A 12 17.13 -1.44 -13.32
N MET A 13 17.39 -1.46 -12.02
CA MET A 13 18.32 -0.54 -11.38
C MET A 13 19.75 -0.86 -11.83
N LYS A 14 20.54 0.19 -12.05
CA LYS A 14 21.92 0.07 -12.55
C LYS A 14 22.93 -0.34 -11.47
N GLU A 15 22.56 -0.23 -10.20
CA GLU A 15 23.46 -0.50 -9.08
C GLU A 15 23.84 -1.97 -8.98
N LYS A 16 25.15 -2.22 -8.83
CA LYS A 16 25.75 -3.56 -8.80
C LYS A 16 25.52 -4.20 -7.43
N GLY A 17 25.08 -5.46 -7.40
CA GLY A 17 24.98 -6.27 -6.17
C GLY A 17 23.59 -6.32 -5.49
N ARG A 18 22.56 -5.70 -6.07
CA ARG A 18 21.18 -5.80 -5.54
C ARG A 18 20.59 -7.19 -5.79
N ARG A 19 20.12 -7.86 -4.73
CA ARG A 19 19.39 -9.15 -4.82
C ARG A 19 18.11 -9.02 -5.66
N ASN A 20 17.44 -7.87 -5.54
CA ASN A 20 16.21 -7.53 -6.27
C ASN A 20 16.42 -6.27 -7.13
N PRO A 21 17.00 -6.41 -8.34
CA PRO A 21 17.36 -5.26 -9.17
C PRO A 21 16.17 -4.65 -9.95
N TRP A 22 15.04 -5.35 -10.06
CA TRP A 22 13.88 -4.87 -10.82
C TRP A 22 12.94 -4.07 -9.94
N ARG A 23 12.73 -2.80 -10.25
CA ARG A 23 11.82 -1.92 -9.50
C ARG A 23 10.54 -1.68 -10.29
N VAL A 24 9.41 -1.75 -9.61
CA VAL A 24 8.09 -1.41 -10.15
C VAL A 24 7.63 -0.09 -9.52
N ARG A 25 7.30 0.89 -10.36
CA ARG A 25 6.75 2.18 -9.94
C ARG A 25 5.47 2.49 -10.67
N ILE A 26 4.55 3.13 -9.97
CA ILE A 26 3.28 3.61 -10.51
C ILE A 26 3.13 5.10 -10.21
N THR A 27 2.30 5.76 -11.00
CA THR A 27 1.93 7.16 -10.79
C THR A 27 0.58 7.19 -10.12
N VAL A 28 0.48 7.87 -8.98
CA VAL A 28 -0.78 7.95 -8.23
C VAL A 28 -1.47 9.28 -8.48
N GLY A 29 -0.72 10.35 -8.74
CA GLY A 29 -1.30 11.65 -9.01
C GLY A 29 -0.28 12.71 -9.40
N TRP A 30 -0.74 13.95 -9.40
CA TRP A 30 0.05 15.14 -9.70
C TRP A 30 -0.12 16.15 -8.58
N GLU A 31 0.99 16.71 -8.14
CA GLU A 31 1.04 17.76 -7.12
C GLU A 31 1.48 19.06 -7.80
N MET A 32 0.71 20.12 -7.63
CA MET A 32 1.10 21.44 -8.15
C MET A 32 1.94 22.16 -7.09
N ASN A 33 3.20 22.46 -7.42
CA ASN A 33 4.01 23.32 -6.57
C ASN A 33 3.70 24.78 -6.91
N GLU A 34 2.91 25.44 -6.06
CA GLU A 34 2.49 26.84 -6.23
C GLU A 34 3.70 27.78 -6.35
N ALA A 35 4.77 27.52 -5.60
CA ALA A 35 5.99 28.34 -5.62
C ALA A 35 6.76 28.30 -6.95
N THR A 36 6.66 27.20 -7.72
CA THR A 36 7.41 27.02 -8.96
C THR A 36 6.52 27.02 -10.20
N GLY A 37 5.20 26.99 -10.03
CA GLY A 37 4.21 26.83 -11.10
C GLY A 37 4.30 25.50 -11.85
N LYS A 38 4.97 24.49 -11.29
CA LYS A 38 5.25 23.21 -11.95
C LYS A 38 4.46 22.08 -11.31
N SER A 39 3.91 21.20 -12.16
CA SER A 39 3.30 19.94 -11.75
C SER A 39 4.38 18.89 -11.50
N LYS A 40 4.45 18.37 -10.28
CA LYS A 40 5.30 17.25 -9.88
C LYS A 40 4.49 15.97 -9.90
N GLN A 41 5.06 14.91 -10.48
CA GLN A 41 4.43 13.60 -10.51
C GLN A 41 4.61 12.90 -9.15
N ILE A 42 3.49 12.44 -8.55
CA ILE A 42 3.51 11.63 -7.34
C ILE A 42 3.70 10.17 -7.75
N ILE A 43 4.90 9.64 -7.50
CA ILE A 43 5.29 8.28 -7.87
C ILE A 43 5.36 7.42 -6.62
N LYS A 44 4.62 6.30 -6.59
CA LYS A 44 4.73 5.27 -5.55
C LYS A 44 5.47 4.04 -6.08
N THR A 45 6.19 3.38 -5.18
CA THR A 45 6.93 2.15 -5.50
C THR A 45 6.13 0.95 -5.02
N LEU A 46 5.76 0.04 -5.92
CA LEU A 46 5.06 -1.19 -5.55
C LEU A 46 6.00 -2.15 -4.82
N GLY A 47 7.21 -2.32 -5.35
CA GLY A 47 8.23 -3.17 -4.76
C GLY A 47 9.47 -3.38 -5.63
N TYR A 48 10.32 -4.29 -5.13
CA TYR A 48 11.57 -4.72 -5.76
C TYR A 48 11.54 -6.23 -5.97
N TYR A 49 11.95 -6.68 -7.15
CA TYR A 49 11.84 -8.07 -7.58
C TYR A 49 13.16 -8.58 -8.19
N PRO A 50 13.40 -9.90 -8.15
CA PRO A 50 14.63 -10.51 -8.68
C PRO A 50 14.63 -10.64 -10.21
N SER A 51 13.45 -10.82 -10.82
CA SER A 51 13.28 -10.99 -12.28
C SER A 51 12.28 -9.98 -12.84
N ARG A 52 12.46 -9.64 -14.12
CA ARG A 52 11.52 -8.81 -14.87
C ARG A 52 10.12 -9.42 -14.88
N GLN A 53 10.01 -10.73 -15.14
CA GLN A 53 8.71 -11.40 -15.21
C GLN A 53 7.93 -11.28 -13.90
N LYS A 54 8.59 -11.46 -12.74
CA LYS A 54 7.96 -11.28 -11.42
C LYS A 54 7.52 -9.84 -11.17
N ALA A 55 8.33 -8.87 -11.61
CA ALA A 55 7.98 -7.46 -11.51
C ALA A 55 6.76 -7.10 -12.38
N GLU A 56 6.65 -7.72 -13.56
CA GLU A 56 5.52 -7.51 -14.47
C GLU A 56 4.25 -8.20 -13.97
N ALA A 57 4.37 -9.41 -13.41
CA ALA A 57 3.25 -10.10 -12.76
C ALA A 57 2.67 -9.29 -11.60
N ALA A 58 3.51 -8.78 -10.71
CA ALA A 58 3.06 -7.95 -9.59
C ALA A 58 2.45 -6.61 -10.03
N LEU A 59 2.89 -6.07 -11.18
CA LEU A 59 2.26 -4.88 -11.74
C LEU A 59 0.87 -5.20 -12.29
N ASN A 60 0.71 -6.32 -12.99
CA ASN A 60 -0.58 -6.75 -13.52
C ASN A 60 -1.57 -7.05 -12.38
N GLU A 61 -1.13 -7.75 -11.34
CA GLU A 61 -1.94 -8.01 -10.14
C GLU A 61 -2.47 -6.71 -9.51
N TYR A 62 -1.62 -5.67 -9.42
CA TYR A 62 -2.05 -4.35 -8.95
C TYR A 62 -3.05 -3.66 -9.89
N LEU A 63 -2.96 -3.89 -11.20
CA LEU A 63 -3.89 -3.33 -12.18
C LEU A 63 -5.25 -4.05 -12.14
N ASP A 64 -5.24 -5.35 -11.85
CA ASP A 64 -6.45 -6.18 -11.73
C ASP A 64 -7.19 -5.87 -10.42
N ASP A 65 -6.47 -5.77 -9.30
CA ASP A 65 -7.02 -5.38 -7.99
C ASP A 65 -6.14 -4.31 -7.29
N PRO A 66 -6.49 -3.03 -7.42
CA PRO A 66 -5.72 -1.93 -6.83
C PRO A 66 -5.80 -1.91 -5.29
N TYR A 67 -4.76 -2.40 -4.63
CA TYR A 67 -4.64 -2.34 -3.17
C TYR A 67 -3.92 -1.06 -2.67
N ASN A 68 -4.12 -0.69 -1.40
CA ASN A 68 -3.46 0.49 -0.83
C ASN A 68 -1.98 0.22 -0.52
N ILE A 69 -1.10 0.80 -1.33
CA ILE A 69 0.37 0.68 -1.20
C ILE A 69 0.88 1.40 0.06
N GLY A 70 0.17 2.43 0.51
CA GLY A 70 0.56 3.24 1.67
C GLY A 70 0.46 2.51 3.01
N ASN A 71 -0.32 1.42 3.08
CA ASN A 71 -0.51 0.66 4.32
C ASN A 71 0.77 -0.04 4.80
N LYS A 72 1.81 -0.15 3.95
CA LYS A 72 3.11 -0.70 4.35
C LYS A 72 3.84 0.18 5.37
N ASP A 73 3.55 1.48 5.37
CA ASP A 73 4.22 2.46 6.23
C ASP A 73 3.40 2.75 7.51
N MET A 74 2.25 2.08 7.69
CA MET A 74 1.39 2.24 8.85
C MET A 74 2.09 1.75 10.12
N THR A 75 2.03 2.53 11.19
CA THR A 75 2.57 2.15 12.48
C THR A 75 1.68 1.09 13.16
N PHE A 76 2.26 0.32 14.08
CA PHE A 76 1.46 -0.65 14.85
C PHE A 76 0.36 0.02 15.67
N ASP A 77 0.60 1.24 16.17
CA ASP A 77 -0.40 2.02 16.90
C ASP A 77 -1.59 2.43 16.03
N GLU A 78 -1.33 2.95 14.82
CA GLU A 78 -2.38 3.28 13.84
C GLU A 78 -3.16 2.03 13.42
N LEU A 79 -2.46 0.93 13.18
CA LEU A 79 -3.09 -0.35 12.84
C LEU A 79 -3.99 -0.84 13.98
N TYR A 80 -3.51 -0.77 15.22
CA TYR A 80 -4.28 -1.16 16.40
C TYR A 80 -5.53 -0.29 16.56
N LYS A 81 -5.44 1.01 16.32
CA LYS A 81 -6.58 1.93 16.36
C LYS A 81 -7.62 1.58 15.30
N GLU A 82 -7.24 1.47 14.03
CA GLU A 82 -8.17 1.10 12.96
C GLU A 82 -8.83 -0.26 13.22
N TRP A 83 -8.04 -1.25 13.66
CA TRP A 83 -8.56 -2.58 13.97
C TRP A 83 -9.48 -2.58 15.18
N SER A 84 -9.10 -1.91 16.28
CA SER A 84 -9.87 -1.90 17.52
C SER A 84 -11.19 -1.16 17.35
N GLU A 85 -11.20 -0.03 16.64
CA GLU A 85 -12.43 0.67 16.26
C GLU A 85 -13.34 -0.25 15.44
N TYR A 86 -12.81 -0.93 14.42
CA TYR A 86 -13.58 -1.89 13.64
C TYR A 86 -14.14 -3.03 14.51
N TYR A 87 -13.30 -3.63 15.34
CA TYR A 87 -13.61 -4.82 16.14
C TYR A 87 -14.64 -4.54 17.24
N PHE A 88 -14.48 -3.43 17.96
CA PHE A 88 -15.37 -3.06 19.06
C PHE A 88 -16.67 -2.39 18.58
N VAL A 89 -16.65 -1.62 17.49
CA VAL A 89 -17.86 -0.97 16.95
C VAL A 89 -18.75 -1.94 16.19
N ARG A 90 -18.18 -2.86 15.40
CA ARG A 90 -18.97 -3.85 14.64
C ARG A 90 -19.34 -5.08 15.43
N GLY A 91 -19.08 -5.09 16.75
CA GLY A 91 -19.55 -6.08 17.71
C GLY A 91 -19.75 -7.43 17.08
N ILE A 92 -18.67 -8.18 16.84
CA ILE A 92 -18.81 -9.60 16.50
C ILE A 92 -19.62 -10.19 17.65
N VAL A 93 -20.89 -10.43 17.39
CA VAL A 93 -21.77 -11.16 18.28
C VAL A 93 -21.09 -12.50 18.44
N CYS A 94 -20.57 -12.76 19.63
CA CYS A 94 -20.05 -14.06 19.99
C CYS A 94 -21.07 -15.11 19.53
N PRO A 95 -20.69 -16.12 18.72
CA PRO A 95 -21.63 -17.14 18.25
C PRO A 95 -22.26 -17.94 19.40
N HIS A 96 -21.74 -17.77 20.62
CA HIS A 96 -22.34 -18.23 21.84
C HIS A 96 -22.73 -17.04 22.69
N ASN A 97 -24.01 -17.02 23.07
CA ASN A 97 -24.77 -15.95 23.71
C ASN A 97 -24.31 -15.64 25.16
N TYR A 98 -23.02 -15.33 25.32
CA TYR A 98 -22.46 -14.82 26.56
C TYR A 98 -21.93 -13.41 26.30
N VAL A 99 -22.59 -12.47 26.98
CA VAL A 99 -22.31 -11.03 27.00
C VAL A 99 -20.81 -10.80 27.01
N CYS A 100 -20.28 -10.24 25.92
CA CYS A 100 -18.94 -9.66 25.94
C CYS A 100 -19.08 -8.37 26.75
N LEU A 101 -18.93 -8.47 28.07
CA LEU A 101 -18.91 -7.33 28.99
C LEU A 101 -17.78 -6.41 28.56
N SER A 102 -18.14 -5.32 27.88
CA SER A 102 -17.32 -4.12 27.81
C SER A 102 -17.24 -3.53 29.22
N LEU A 103 -16.33 -4.05 30.03
CA LEU A 103 -15.82 -3.35 31.21
C LEU A 103 -14.34 -3.12 30.97
N TYR A 104 -14.01 -2.05 30.26
CA TYR A 104 -12.80 -1.27 30.49
C TYR A 104 -13.00 0.10 29.82
N ALA A 105 -13.93 0.86 30.41
CA ALA A 105 -14.07 2.29 30.22
C ALA A 105 -13.97 2.97 31.59
N SER A 106 -12.87 2.73 32.30
CA SER A 106 -12.40 3.48 33.46
C SER A 106 -11.13 2.81 34.02
N ASP A 107 -10.11 3.63 34.29
CA ASP A 107 -8.91 3.34 35.08
C ASP A 107 -7.64 2.88 34.34
N LEU A 108 -7.01 3.80 33.59
CA LEU A 108 -5.75 4.49 33.95
C LEU A 108 -5.24 5.36 32.80
#